data_AF-A0A1Y5SKM5-F1
#
_entry.id   AF-A0A1Y5SKM5-F1
#
_cell.length_a   1.000
_cell.length_b   1.000
_cell.length_c   1.000
_cell.angle_alpha   90.00
_cell.angle_beta   90.00
_cell.angle_gamma   90.00
#
_symmetry.space_group_name_H-M   'P 1'
#
loop_
_entity.id
_entity.type
_entity.pdbx_description
1 polymer ?
#
loop_
_entity_poly.entity_id
_entity_poly.type
_entity_poly.pdbx_seq_one_letter_code
_entity_poly.pdbx_strand_id
1 'polypeptide(L)'
;MTGGPASLRRWLWPLLALWLGCQIWAVSQLWEAPTGDGFTRGMNRITGFLAGQLVAGLLAIFCWQAGSGGGSRLARWAARLPALVALAWVLGIAGLIGWAWITHPGP
;
A
#
# COMPACT_ATOMS: atom_id res chain seq x y z
N MET A 1 9.92 -20.55 23.51
CA MET A 1 9.45 -19.59 22.49
C MET A 1 10.67 -18.85 21.93
N THR A 2 11.31 -19.41 20.92
CA THR A 2 12.60 -18.94 20.37
C THR A 2 12.38 -18.20 19.05
N GLY A 3 12.08 -16.90 19.14
CA GLY A 3 11.99 -16.01 17.98
C GLY A 3 12.89 -14.80 18.17
N GLY A 4 14.21 -15.00 18.18
CA GLY A 4 15.17 -13.88 18.23
C GLY A 4 15.07 -13.01 16.97
N PRO A 5 15.57 -11.76 16.99
CA PRO A 5 15.47 -10.81 15.86
C PRO A 5 15.95 -11.34 14.50
N ALA A 6 16.82 -12.36 14.50
CA ALA A 6 17.25 -13.07 13.29
C ALA A 6 16.13 -13.85 12.57
N SER A 7 15.12 -14.36 13.29
CA SER A 7 14.01 -15.12 12.69
C SER A 7 12.99 -14.24 11.98
N LEU A 8 12.91 -12.95 12.30
CA LEU A 8 12.02 -12.00 11.63
C LEU A 8 12.62 -11.55 10.29
N ARG A 9 13.95 -11.39 10.23
CA ARG A 9 14.66 -10.97 9.02
C ARG A 9 14.51 -11.94 7.84
N ARG A 10 14.44 -13.25 8.10
CA ARG A 10 14.23 -14.26 7.03
C ARG A 10 12.90 -14.05 6.30
N TRP A 11 11.92 -13.45 6.98
CA TRP A 11 10.60 -13.19 6.43
C TRP A 11 10.52 -11.88 5.64
N LEU A 12 11.53 -11.01 5.68
CA LEU A 12 11.48 -9.73 4.99
C LEU A 12 11.25 -9.88 3.47
N TRP A 13 12.01 -10.75 2.81
CA TRP A 13 11.89 -10.97 1.36
C TRP A 13 10.54 -11.56 0.94
N PRO A 14 10.03 -12.63 1.57
CA PRO A 14 8.69 -13.12 1.23
C PRO A 14 7.58 -12.12 1.59
N LEU A 15 7.72 -11.34 2.67
CA LEU A 15 6.79 -10.26 2.99
C LEU A 15 6.79 -9.16 1.92
N LEU A 16 7.96 -8.79 1.40
CA LEU A 16 8.08 -7.82 0.30
C LEU A 16 7.49 -8.36 -1.01
N ALA A 17 7.72 -9.63 -1.32
CA ALA A 17 7.12 -10.27 -2.49
C ALA A 17 5.59 -10.32 -2.38
N LEU A 18 5.07 -10.67 -1.20
CA LEU A 18 3.63 -10.68 -0.93
C LEU A 18 3.04 -9.26 -1.00
N TRP A 19 3.74 -8.28 -0.43
CA TRP A 19 3.35 -6.87 -0.52
C TRP A 19 3.30 -6.39 -1.97
N LEU A 20 4.29 -6.74 -2.79
CA LEU A 20 4.32 -6.38 -4.20
C LEU A 20 3.17 -7.03 -4.97
N GLY A 21 2.89 -8.32 -4.71
CA GLY A 21 1.74 -9.02 -5.28
C GLY A 21 0.41 -8.35 -4.89
N CYS A 22 0.27 -7.95 -3.63
CA CYS A 22 -0.88 -7.21 -3.13
C CYS A 22 -1.02 -5.84 -3.83
N GLN A 23 0.08 -5.11 -4.06
CA GLN A 23 0.06 -3.87 -4.82
C GLN A 23 -0.38 -4.06 -6.27
N ILE A 24 0.17 -5.06 -6.96
CA ILE A 24 -0.18 -5.37 -8.35
C ILE A 24 -1.67 -5.72 -8.43
N TRP A 25 -2.16 -6.56 -7.52
CA TRP A 25 -3.58 -6.91 -7.44
C TRP A 25 -4.45 -5.68 -7.18
N ALA A 26 -4.14 -4.88 -6.15
CA ALA A 26 -4.91 -3.68 -5.82
C ALA A 26 -4.99 -2.70 -6.99
N VAL A 27 -3.87 -2.47 -7.68
CA VAL A 27 -3.80 -1.62 -8.87
C VAL A 27 -4.66 -2.20 -9.99
N SER A 28 -4.64 -3.53 -10.21
CA SER A 28 -5.47 -4.17 -11.25
C SER A 28 -6.97 -3.96 -11.08
N GLN A 29 -7.47 -3.72 -9.85
CA GLN A 29 -8.88 -3.38 -9.59
C GLN A 29 -9.32 -2.10 -10.33
N LEU A 30 -8.40 -1.20 -10.67
CA LEU A 30 -8.70 0.02 -11.44
C LEU A 30 -9.00 -0.27 -12.92
N TRP A 31 -8.59 -1.43 -13.44
CA TRP A 31 -8.85 -1.89 -14.81
C TRP A 31 -9.99 -2.89 -14.92
N GLU A 32 -10.57 -3.32 -13.80
CA GLU A 32 -11.67 -4.29 -13.83
C GLU A 32 -12.87 -3.80 -14.63
N ALA A 33 -13.57 -4.77 -15.24
CA ALA A 33 -14.78 -4.52 -15.99
C ALA A 33 -15.78 -3.76 -15.10
N PRO A 34 -16.27 -2.58 -15.53
CA PRO A 34 -17.19 -1.82 -14.73
C PRO A 34 -18.51 -2.58 -14.58
N THR A 35 -18.93 -2.84 -13.35
CA THR A 35 -20.24 -3.42 -13.03
C THR A 35 -21.19 -2.34 -12.46
N GLY A 36 -22.48 -2.39 -12.81
CA GLY A 36 -23.48 -1.42 -12.35
C GLY A 36 -23.62 -0.14 -13.20
N ASP A 37 -24.33 0.84 -12.65
CA ASP A 37 -24.58 2.17 -13.26
C ASP A 37 -23.35 3.10 -13.19
N GLY A 38 -23.39 4.26 -13.87
CA GLY A 38 -22.24 5.16 -14.04
C GLY A 38 -21.53 5.59 -12.75
N PHE A 39 -22.27 5.84 -11.67
CA PHE A 39 -21.71 6.19 -10.36
C PHE A 39 -21.14 4.95 -9.65
N THR A 40 -21.91 3.86 -9.64
CA THR A 40 -21.52 2.62 -8.97
C THR A 40 -20.30 1.98 -9.64
N ARG A 41 -20.11 2.18 -10.96
CA ARG A 41 -18.92 1.76 -11.71
C ARG A 41 -17.63 2.34 -11.16
N GLY A 42 -17.61 3.65 -10.91
CA GLY A 42 -16.43 4.33 -10.37
C GLY A 42 -16.15 3.84 -8.96
N MET A 43 -17.20 3.71 -8.16
CA MET A 43 -17.11 3.27 -6.78
C MET A 43 -16.61 1.83 -6.63
N ASN A 44 -17.01 0.89 -7.48
CA ASN A 44 -16.54 -0.50 -7.42
C ASN A 44 -15.02 -0.61 -7.59
N ARG A 45 -14.45 0.10 -8.56
CA ARG A 45 -12.99 0.11 -8.82
C ARG A 45 -12.21 0.76 -7.68
N ILE A 46 -12.69 1.91 -7.21
CA ILE A 46 -12.06 2.65 -6.12
C ILE A 46 -12.11 1.84 -4.82
N THR A 47 -13.25 1.22 -4.50
CA THR A 47 -13.42 0.41 -3.28
C THR A 47 -12.49 -0.80 -3.30
N GLY A 48 -12.38 -1.50 -4.43
CA GLY A 48 -11.44 -2.60 -4.59
C GLY A 48 -9.98 -2.17 -4.40
N PHE A 49 -9.59 -1.06 -5.03
CA PHE A 49 -8.25 -0.50 -4.86
C PHE A 49 -7.97 -0.14 -3.39
N LEU A 50 -8.88 0.58 -2.72
CA LEU A 50 -8.72 1.02 -1.33
C LEU A 50 -8.67 -0.17 -0.36
N ALA A 51 -9.49 -1.20 -0.57
CA ALA A 51 -9.43 -2.44 0.20
C ALA A 51 -8.06 -3.12 0.06
N GLY A 52 -7.52 -3.18 -1.16
CA GLY A 52 -6.17 -3.66 -1.42
C GLY A 52 -5.09 -2.81 -0.71
N GLN A 53 -5.24 -1.49 -0.68
CA GLN A 53 -4.32 -0.60 0.03
C GLN A 53 -4.31 -0.83 1.55
N LEU A 54 -5.44 -1.19 2.16
CA LEU A 54 -5.47 -1.56 3.59
C LEU A 54 -4.61 -2.79 3.88
N VAL A 55 -4.75 -3.84 3.06
CA VAL A 55 -3.94 -5.07 3.18
C VAL A 55 -2.45 -4.78 2.93
N ALA A 56 -2.14 -4.01 1.88
CA ALA A 56 -0.78 -3.59 1.57
C ALA A 56 -0.17 -2.74 2.69
N GLY A 57 -0.96 -1.89 3.35
CA GLY A 57 -0.55 -1.08 4.50
C GLY A 57 -0.18 -1.94 5.71
N LEU A 58 -0.97 -2.98 6.01
CA LEU A 58 -0.64 -3.94 7.07
C LEU A 58 0.68 -4.68 6.77
N LEU A 59 0.87 -5.13 5.52
CA LEU A 59 2.11 -5.76 5.09
C LEU A 59 3.31 -4.81 5.19
N ALA A 60 3.13 -3.52 4.89
CA ALA A 60 4.17 -2.51 5.04
C ALA A 60 4.64 -2.38 6.50
N ILE A 61 3.72 -2.44 7.46
CA ILE A 61 4.04 -2.41 8.90
C ILE A 61 4.86 -3.65 9.29
N PHE A 62 4.51 -4.84 8.80
CA PHE A 62 5.28 -6.05 9.05
C PHE A 62 6.67 -6.01 8.41
N CYS A 63 6.79 -5.51 7.18
CA CYS A 63 8.08 -5.28 6.51
C CYS A 63 8.97 -4.33 7.32
N TRP A 64 8.41 -3.23 7.82
CA TRP A 64 9.15 -2.25 8.63
C TRP A 64 9.72 -2.89 9.89
N GLN A 65 8.89 -3.63 10.64
CA GLN A 65 9.31 -4.35 11.85
C GLN A 65 10.38 -5.42 11.55
N ALA A 66 10.26 -6.13 10.42
CA ALA A 66 11.25 -7.11 9.99
C ALA A 66 12.61 -6.49 9.64
N GLY A 67 12.63 -5.25 9.15
CA GLY A 67 13.85 -4.52 8.79
C GLY A 67 14.47 -3.66 9.90
N SER A 68 13.76 -3.39 11.00
CA SER A 68 14.25 -2.54 12.10
C SER A 68 15.25 -3.24 13.03
N GLY A 69 15.29 -4.57 13.05
CA GLY A 69 16.12 -5.39 13.97
C GLY A 69 17.62 -5.48 13.68
N GLY A 70 18.20 -4.56 12.89
CA GLY A 70 19.60 -4.62 12.47
C GLY A 70 19.84 -5.52 11.24
N GLY A 71 20.75 -5.10 10.36
CA GLY A 71 21.02 -5.76 9.08
C GLY A 71 21.73 -4.85 8.07
N SER A 72 21.91 -5.33 6.85
CA SER A 72 22.55 -4.55 5.79
C SER A 72 21.76 -3.28 5.46
N ARG A 73 22.45 -2.25 4.94
CA ARG A 73 21.82 -1.01 4.47
C ARG A 73 20.69 -1.29 3.48
N LEU A 74 20.85 -2.30 2.63
CA LEU A 74 19.83 -2.74 1.67
C LEU A 74 18.55 -3.23 2.36
N ALA A 75 18.66 -4.13 3.34
CA ALA A 75 17.49 -4.68 4.04
C ALA A 75 16.69 -3.59 4.76
N ARG A 76 17.39 -2.61 5.36
CA ARG A 76 16.75 -1.46 6.02
C ARG A 76 15.98 -0.58 5.04
N TRP A 77 16.52 -0.31 3.85
CA TRP A 77 15.83 0.49 2.85
C TRP A 77 14.69 -0.27 2.19
N ALA A 78 14.88 -1.55 1.88
CA ALA A 78 13.83 -2.42 1.34
C ALA A 78 12.62 -2.50 2.28
N ALA A 79 12.85 -2.61 3.59
CA ALA A 79 11.78 -2.61 4.60
C ALA A 79 10.99 -1.30 4.71
N ARG A 80 11.60 -0.15 4.33
CA ARG A 80 10.96 1.17 4.37
C ARG A 80 10.18 1.49 3.10
N LEU A 81 10.55 0.86 1.98
CA LEU A 81 9.94 1.12 0.68
C LEU A 81 8.41 0.94 0.69
N PRO A 82 7.84 -0.13 1.28
CA PRO A 82 6.40 -0.25 1.43
C PRO A 82 5.72 0.93 2.15
N ALA A 83 6.32 1.39 3.25
CA ALA A 83 5.78 2.51 4.02
C ALA A 83 5.88 3.84 3.25
N LEU A 84 6.97 4.05 2.50
CA LEU A 84 7.13 5.21 1.63
C LEU A 84 6.09 5.23 0.51
N VAL A 85 5.78 4.06 -0.08
CA VAL A 85 4.74 3.94 -1.11
C VAL A 85 3.35 4.20 -0.52
N ALA A 86 3.05 3.67 0.67
CA ALA A 86 1.79 3.96 1.35
C ALA A 86 1.65 5.47 1.64
N LEU A 87 2.72 6.11 2.12
CA LEU A 87 2.74 7.56 2.33
C LEU A 87 2.52 8.33 1.03
N ALA A 88 3.15 7.90 -0.08
CA ALA A 88 2.95 8.51 -1.38
C ALA A 88 1.49 8.41 -1.86
N TRP A 89 0.82 7.27 -1.63
CA TRP A 89 -0.61 7.14 -1.91
C TRP A 89 -1.48 8.09 -1.10
N VAL A 90 -1.24 8.18 0.21
CA VAL A 90 -1.99 9.10 1.08
C VAL A 90 -1.79 10.55 0.64
N LEU A 91 -0.56 10.96 0.39
CA LEU A 91 -0.24 12.31 -0.07
C LEU A 91 -0.82 12.60 -1.45
N GLY A 92 -0.78 11.63 -2.37
CA GLY A 92 -1.37 11.77 -3.70
C GLY A 92 -2.88 11.96 -3.65
N ILE A 93 -3.59 11.16 -2.83
CA ILE A 93 -5.03 11.28 -2.64
C ILE A 93 -5.38 12.61 -1.95
N ALA A 94 -4.69 12.95 -0.87
CA ALA A 94 -4.92 14.22 -0.16
C ALA A 94 -4.64 15.45 -1.04
N GLY A 95 -3.57 15.39 -1.84
CA GLY A 95 -3.22 16.42 -2.80
C GLY A 95 -4.28 16.56 -3.90
N LEU A 96 -4.80 15.45 -4.42
CA LEU A 96 -5.89 15.45 -5.40
C LEU A 96 -7.17 16.06 -4.82
N ILE A 97 -7.55 15.70 -3.59
CA ILE A 97 -8.72 16.26 -2.91
C ILE A 97 -8.55 17.75 -2.67
N GLY A 98 -7.38 18.16 -2.13
CA GLY A 98 -7.07 19.57 -1.89
C GLY A 98 -7.05 20.39 -3.18
N TRP A 99 -6.51 19.84 -4.27
CA TRP A 99 -6.54 20.47 -5.58
C TRP A 99 -7.97 20.64 -6.10
N ALA A 100 -8.80 19.60 -6.02
CA ALA A 100 -10.20 19.66 -6.44
C ALA A 100 -11.00 20.71 -5.65
N TRP A 101 -10.74 20.85 -4.35
CA TRP A 101 -11.33 21.89 -3.51
C TRP A 101 -10.94 23.31 -3.94
N ILE A 102 -9.69 23.51 -4.37
CA ILE A 102 -9.19 24.82 -4.82
C ILE A 102 -9.76 25.18 -6.20
N THR A 103 -9.89 24.21 -7.11
CA THR A 103 -10.35 24.45 -8.49
C THR A 103 -11.86 24.44 -8.65
N HIS A 104 -12.56 23.73 -7.77
CA HIS A 104 -14.02 23.69 -7.69
C HIS A 104 -14.48 24.01 -6.27
N PRO A 105 -14.27 25.25 -5.79
CA PRO A 105 -14.86 25.69 -4.54
C PRO A 105 -16.38 25.53 -4.67
N GLY A 106 -17.01 24.87 -3.70
CA GLY A 106 -18.47 24.70 -3.67
C GLY A 106 -19.21 26.04 -3.79
N PRO A 107 -20.48 26.05 -4.24
CA PRO A 107 -21.28 27.27 -4.29
C PRO A 107 -21.42 27.93 -2.91
#